data_AF-A0A0U5H7X3-F1
#
_entry.id   AF-A0A0U5H7X3-F1
#
_cell.length_a   1.000
_cell.length_b   1.000
_cell.length_c   1.000
_cell.angle_alpha   90.00
_cell.angle_beta   90.00
_cell.angle_gamma   90.00
#
_symmetry.space_group_name_H-M   'P 1'
#
loop_
_entity.id
_entity.type
_entity.pdbx_description
1 polymer ?
#
loop_
_entity_poly.entity_id
_entity_poly.type
_entity_poly.pdbx_seq_one_letter_code
_entity_poly.pdbx_strand_id
1 'polypeptide(L)'
;MKNAVISFFLIVILIFGAVIVNTAETKTTRENELDSNLDSAMRSSMKALMTDEDYQTGKSGPDEFIADFIQNFFVNTTSDAKFKIDIKAVDIDKGLLDAEVTGYYNQVIGTGKVSSRKTVVLEDYDNMDNVYYTVTFNDGDNIIKQINVHIGDSLKGEMLPQSDKYKGGWTLEGKELIYTADNIDQIKMESPIVLNAVK
;
A
#
# COMPACT_ATOMS: atom_id res chain seq x y z
N MET A 1 -7.33 -44.06 -53.91
CA MET A 1 -6.26 -43.87 -52.89
C MET A 1 -5.96 -42.41 -52.62
N LYS A 2 -5.69 -41.56 -53.64
CA LYS A 2 -5.43 -40.12 -53.47
C LYS A 2 -6.44 -39.40 -52.54
N ASN A 3 -7.75 -39.58 -52.77
CA ASN A 3 -8.77 -38.89 -51.96
C ASN A 3 -8.81 -39.39 -50.51
N ALA A 4 -8.61 -40.69 -50.27
CA ALA A 4 -8.54 -41.25 -48.92
C ALA A 4 -7.32 -40.72 -48.14
N VAL A 5 -6.18 -40.58 -48.83
CA VAL A 5 -4.96 -40.00 -48.26
C VAL A 5 -5.17 -38.51 -47.93
N ILE A 6 -5.78 -37.74 -48.83
CA ILE A 6 -6.10 -36.32 -48.59
C ILE A 6 -7.05 -36.18 -47.40
N SER A 7 -8.13 -36.97 -47.33
CA SER A 7 -9.08 -36.95 -46.20
C SER A 7 -8.40 -37.30 -44.87
N PHE A 8 -7.49 -38.27 -44.86
CA PHE A 8 -6.72 -38.60 -43.66
C PHE A 8 -5.87 -37.41 -43.17
N PHE A 9 -5.13 -36.75 -44.08
CA PHE A 9 -4.33 -35.58 -43.70
C PHE A 9 -5.19 -34.41 -43.22
N LEU A 10 -6.37 -34.19 -43.81
CA LEU A 10 -7.29 -33.14 -43.35
C LEU A 10 -7.76 -33.38 -41.91
N ILE A 11 -8.08 -34.62 -41.55
CA ILE A 11 -8.47 -34.98 -40.18
C ILE A 11 -7.30 -34.75 -39.21
N VAL A 12 -6.09 -35.14 -39.59
CA VAL A 12 -4.88 -34.94 -38.77
C VAL A 12 -4.63 -33.44 -38.54
N ILE A 13 -4.75 -32.62 -39.57
CA ILE A 13 -4.60 -31.15 -39.47
C ILE A 13 -5.66 -30.56 -38.54
N LEU A 14 -6.92 -31.01 -38.64
CA LEU A 14 -8.00 -30.56 -37.75
C LEU A 14 -7.72 -30.90 -36.28
N ILE A 15 -7.24 -32.12 -36.00
CA ILE A 15 -6.88 -32.54 -34.63
C ILE A 15 -5.75 -31.66 -34.10
N PHE A 16 -4.69 -31.44 -34.89
CA PHE A 16 -3.59 -30.57 -34.47
C PHE A 16 -4.05 -29.13 -34.25
N GLY A 17 -4.89 -28.59 -35.12
CA GLY A 17 -5.47 -27.26 -34.96
C GLY A 17 -6.24 -27.12 -33.63
N ALA A 18 -7.08 -28.11 -33.30
CA ALA A 18 -7.82 -28.11 -32.04
C ALA A 18 -6.90 -28.18 -30.82
N VAL A 19 -5.86 -29.02 -30.85
CA VAL A 19 -4.87 -29.12 -29.77
C VAL A 19 -4.10 -27.81 -29.58
N ILE A 20 -3.70 -27.15 -30.69
CA ILE A 20 -2.97 -25.88 -30.64
C ILE A 20 -3.84 -24.79 -30.00
N VAL A 21 -5.09 -24.64 -30.46
CA VAL A 21 -6.02 -23.63 -29.91
C VAL A 21 -6.27 -23.88 -28.42
N ASN A 22 -6.60 -25.13 -28.06
CA ASN A 22 -6.85 -25.48 -26.66
C ASN A 22 -5.63 -25.21 -25.76
N THR A 23 -4.42 -25.51 -26.25
CA THR A 23 -3.18 -25.25 -25.51
C THR A 23 -2.94 -23.75 -25.31
N ALA A 24 -3.15 -22.95 -26.36
CA ALA A 24 -2.99 -21.50 -26.30
C ALA A 24 -4.01 -20.85 -25.36
N GLU A 25 -5.29 -21.20 -25.48
CA GLU A 25 -6.35 -20.69 -24.60
C GLU A 25 -6.11 -21.09 -23.15
N THR A 26 -5.77 -22.36 -22.89
CA THR A 26 -5.47 -22.83 -21.54
C THR A 26 -4.32 -22.03 -20.93
N LYS A 27 -3.25 -21.79 -21.70
CA LYS A 27 -2.13 -20.97 -21.23
C LYS A 27 -2.59 -19.55 -20.87
N THR A 28 -3.28 -18.86 -21.77
CA THR A 28 -3.77 -17.50 -21.54
C THR A 28 -4.68 -17.42 -20.31
N THR A 29 -5.61 -18.35 -20.16
CA THR A 29 -6.49 -18.41 -18.99
C THR A 29 -5.69 -18.61 -17.70
N ARG A 30 -4.73 -19.55 -17.69
CA ARG A 30 -3.88 -19.79 -16.51
C ARG A 30 -2.98 -18.61 -16.19
N GLU A 31 -2.48 -17.88 -17.18
CA GLU A 31 -1.72 -16.63 -16.96
C GLU A 31 -2.60 -15.57 -16.31
N ASN A 32 -3.81 -15.36 -16.83
CA ASN A 32 -4.74 -14.36 -16.29
C ASN A 32 -5.23 -14.70 -14.87
N GLU A 33 -5.55 -15.97 -14.61
CA GLU A 33 -5.91 -16.45 -13.27
C GLU A 33 -4.76 -16.22 -12.28
N LEU A 34 -3.54 -16.62 -12.66
CA LEU A 34 -2.36 -16.45 -11.81
C LEU A 34 -2.10 -14.97 -11.52
N ASP A 35 -2.18 -14.12 -12.54
CA ASP A 35 -1.94 -12.69 -12.41
C ASP A 35 -2.97 -12.01 -11.49
N SER A 36 -4.26 -12.32 -11.68
CA SER A 36 -5.35 -11.80 -10.86
C SER A 36 -5.26 -12.28 -9.41
N ASN A 37 -4.94 -13.57 -9.19
CA ASN A 37 -4.84 -14.13 -7.85
C ASN A 37 -3.65 -13.53 -7.10
N LEU A 38 -2.51 -13.38 -7.77
CA LEU A 38 -1.33 -12.75 -7.18
C LEU A 38 -1.61 -11.29 -6.80
N ASP A 39 -2.25 -10.51 -7.68
CA ASP A 39 -2.63 -9.12 -7.39
C ASP A 39 -3.57 -9.02 -6.18
N SER A 40 -4.64 -9.84 -6.17
CA SER A 40 -5.61 -9.86 -5.08
C SER A 40 -4.96 -10.25 -3.75
N ALA A 41 -4.10 -11.27 -3.74
CA ALA A 41 -3.40 -11.73 -2.55
C ALA A 41 -2.44 -10.66 -2.00
N MET A 42 -1.67 -10.01 -2.88
CA MET A 42 -0.77 -8.92 -2.50
C MET A 42 -1.55 -7.73 -1.89
N ARG A 43 -2.63 -7.30 -2.53
CA ARG A 43 -3.48 -6.21 -2.01
C ARG A 43 -4.11 -6.56 -0.67
N SER A 44 -4.60 -7.78 -0.53
CA SER A 44 -5.25 -8.25 0.71
C SER A 44 -4.26 -8.30 1.87
N SER A 45 -3.04 -8.77 1.60
CA SER A 45 -1.97 -8.82 2.60
C SER A 45 -1.51 -7.42 2.98
N MET A 46 -1.32 -6.52 2.01
CA MET A 46 -1.00 -5.13 2.29
C MET A 46 -2.10 -4.41 3.08
N LYS A 47 -3.37 -4.73 2.82
CA LYS A 47 -4.47 -4.21 3.63
C LYS A 47 -4.39 -4.73 5.06
N ALA A 48 -4.09 -6.02 5.26
CA ALA A 48 -3.91 -6.59 6.60
C ALA A 48 -2.78 -5.87 7.35
N LEU A 49 -1.66 -5.57 6.68
CA LEU A 49 -0.57 -4.78 7.25
C LEU A 49 -1.03 -3.42 7.78
N MET A 50 -1.97 -2.77 7.10
CA MET A 50 -2.54 -1.48 7.52
C MET A 50 -3.59 -1.58 8.62
N THR A 51 -4.29 -2.71 8.75
CA THR A 51 -5.50 -2.80 9.60
C THR A 51 -5.37 -3.74 10.79
N ASP A 52 -4.43 -4.67 10.76
CA ASP A 52 -4.20 -5.62 11.84
C ASP A 52 -3.34 -5.00 12.94
N GLU A 53 -3.82 -5.10 14.18
CA GLU A 53 -3.14 -4.54 15.35
C GLU A 53 -1.79 -5.21 15.61
N ASP A 54 -1.63 -6.50 15.29
CA ASP A 54 -0.39 -7.22 15.60
C ASP A 54 0.76 -6.80 14.67
N TYR A 55 0.46 -6.43 13.41
CA TYR A 55 1.43 -5.78 12.53
C TYR A 55 1.72 -4.34 12.96
N GLN A 56 0.69 -3.56 13.34
CA GLN A 56 0.88 -2.17 13.79
C GLN A 56 1.65 -2.05 15.11
N THR A 57 1.50 -3.03 16.00
CA THR A 57 2.18 -3.06 17.31
C THR A 57 3.52 -3.81 17.26
N GLY A 58 3.93 -4.30 16.09
CA GLY A 58 5.21 -4.99 15.88
C GLY A 58 5.28 -6.38 16.54
N LYS A 59 4.13 -6.99 16.88
CA LYS A 59 4.07 -8.37 17.40
C LYS A 59 4.21 -9.41 16.28
N SER A 60 3.77 -9.06 15.08
CA SER A 60 3.88 -9.89 13.88
C SER A 60 4.99 -9.39 12.96
N GLY A 61 5.78 -10.32 12.44
CA GLY A 61 6.99 -10.02 11.66
C GLY A 61 6.92 -10.46 10.19
N PRO A 62 8.03 -10.33 9.45
CA PRO A 62 8.11 -10.66 8.02
C PRO A 62 7.65 -12.07 7.67
N ASP A 63 7.96 -13.07 8.50
CA ASP A 63 7.60 -14.47 8.24
C ASP A 63 6.09 -14.70 8.34
N GLU A 64 5.41 -14.04 9.29
CA GLU A 64 3.96 -14.11 9.45
C GLU A 64 3.26 -13.41 8.29
N PHE A 65 3.77 -12.23 7.89
CA PHE A 65 3.25 -11.52 6.73
C PHE A 65 3.41 -12.31 5.42
N ILE A 66 4.54 -13.01 5.25
CA ILE A 66 4.73 -13.93 4.12
C ILE A 66 3.72 -15.09 4.20
N ALA A 67 3.49 -15.66 5.39
CA ALA A 67 2.54 -16.75 5.57
C ALA A 67 1.10 -16.30 5.23
N ASP A 68 0.69 -15.11 5.69
CA ASP A 68 -0.60 -14.50 5.36
C ASP A 68 -0.74 -14.25 3.87
N PHE A 69 0.31 -13.75 3.22
CA PHE A 69 0.34 -13.61 1.77
C PHE A 69 0.14 -14.94 1.06
N ILE A 70 0.85 -15.98 1.46
CA ILE A 70 0.72 -17.33 0.88
C ILE A 70 -0.70 -17.86 1.12
N GLN A 71 -1.26 -17.68 2.31
CA GLN A 71 -2.63 -18.07 2.61
C GLN A 71 -3.65 -17.33 1.74
N ASN A 72 -3.53 -16.00 1.64
CA ASN A 72 -4.40 -15.17 0.79
C ASN A 72 -4.30 -15.57 -0.68
N PHE A 73 -3.12 -15.98 -1.15
CA PHE A 73 -2.93 -16.51 -2.49
C PHE A 73 -3.70 -17.83 -2.69
N PHE A 74 -3.64 -18.75 -1.74
CA PHE A 74 -4.34 -20.03 -1.83
C PHE A 74 -5.85 -19.91 -1.64
N VAL A 75 -6.34 -18.99 -0.80
CA VAL A 75 -7.79 -18.73 -0.64
C VAL A 75 -8.42 -18.28 -1.96
N ASN A 76 -7.69 -17.50 -2.76
CA ASN A 76 -8.16 -17.03 -4.06
C ASN A 76 -7.85 -18.01 -5.21
N THR A 77 -7.12 -19.09 -4.95
CA THR A 77 -6.71 -20.07 -5.97
C THR A 77 -7.59 -21.31 -5.91
N THR A 78 -8.38 -21.53 -6.96
CA THR A 78 -9.28 -22.70 -7.08
C THR A 78 -8.68 -23.85 -7.92
N SER A 79 -7.46 -23.68 -8.43
CA SER A 79 -6.79 -24.67 -9.29
C SER A 79 -6.08 -25.76 -8.50
N ASP A 80 -6.07 -26.98 -9.05
CA ASP A 80 -5.25 -28.13 -8.62
C ASP A 80 -3.78 -28.06 -9.08
N ALA A 81 -3.35 -26.91 -9.60
CA ALA A 81 -1.99 -26.68 -10.05
C ALA A 81 -0.99 -26.70 -8.89
N LYS A 82 0.27 -27.05 -9.21
CA LYS A 82 1.38 -26.93 -8.27
C LYS A 82 1.99 -25.55 -8.39
N PHE A 83 2.21 -24.88 -7.27
CA PHE A 83 2.78 -23.54 -7.25
C PHE A 83 4.16 -23.52 -6.60
N LYS A 84 5.07 -22.72 -7.17
CA LYS A 84 6.32 -22.29 -6.56
C LYS A 84 6.20 -20.80 -6.32
N ILE A 85 6.40 -20.37 -5.07
CA ILE A 85 6.35 -18.97 -4.66
C ILE A 85 7.77 -18.58 -4.24
N ASP A 86 8.32 -17.56 -4.89
CA ASP A 86 9.64 -17.00 -4.61
C ASP A 86 9.46 -15.56 -4.11
N ILE A 87 9.64 -15.35 -2.80
CA ILE A 87 9.69 -14.01 -2.20
C ILE A 87 11.03 -13.37 -2.57
N LYS A 88 11.01 -12.27 -3.32
CA LYS A 88 12.20 -11.56 -3.78
C LYS A 88 12.61 -10.46 -2.81
N ALA A 89 11.63 -9.76 -2.24
CA ALA A 89 11.82 -8.75 -1.21
C ALA A 89 10.58 -8.63 -0.33
N VAL A 90 10.81 -8.37 0.95
CA VAL A 90 9.76 -8.00 1.91
C VAL A 90 10.35 -6.95 2.85
N ASP A 91 9.61 -5.88 3.09
CA ASP A 91 9.93 -4.86 4.08
C ASP A 91 8.60 -4.35 4.64
N ILE A 92 8.24 -4.84 5.83
CA ILE A 92 6.99 -4.50 6.50
C ILE A 92 6.97 -3.01 6.86
N ASP A 93 8.08 -2.48 7.36
CA ASP A 93 8.18 -1.09 7.80
C ASP A 93 8.05 -0.11 6.62
N LYS A 94 8.43 -0.54 5.40
CA LYS A 94 8.24 0.25 4.18
C LYS A 94 7.00 -0.16 3.36
N GLY A 95 6.19 -1.09 3.85
CA GLY A 95 5.03 -1.60 3.13
C GLY A 95 5.36 -2.18 1.76
N LEU A 96 6.46 -2.94 1.63
CA LEU A 96 6.96 -3.50 0.38
C LEU A 96 6.83 -5.04 0.36
N LEU A 97 6.31 -5.57 -0.75
CA LEU A 97 6.34 -7.00 -1.06
C LEU A 97 6.59 -7.20 -2.56
N ASP A 98 7.63 -7.96 -2.90
CA ASP A 98 7.94 -8.43 -4.25
C ASP A 98 7.96 -9.95 -4.25
N ALA A 99 7.06 -10.56 -5.02
CA ALA A 99 6.98 -12.01 -5.14
C ALA A 99 6.78 -12.44 -6.60
N GLU A 100 7.41 -13.56 -6.92
CA GLU A 100 7.23 -14.26 -8.17
C GLU A 100 6.54 -15.60 -7.89
N VAL A 101 5.44 -15.86 -8.58
CA VAL A 101 4.73 -17.14 -8.50
C VAL A 101 4.83 -17.84 -9.84
N THR A 102 5.15 -19.13 -9.80
CA THR A 102 5.13 -20.03 -10.94
C THR A 102 4.11 -21.13 -10.71
N GLY A 103 3.12 -21.26 -11.61
CA GLY A 103 2.15 -22.35 -11.63
C GLY A 103 2.50 -23.42 -12.66
N TYR A 104 2.37 -24.69 -12.27
CA TYR A 104 2.55 -25.87 -13.11
C TYR A 104 1.23 -26.63 -13.21
N TYR A 105 0.77 -26.90 -14.45
CA TYR A 105 -0.53 -27.52 -14.71
C TYR A 105 -0.45 -28.56 -15.83
N ASN A 106 -1.39 -29.50 -15.85
CA ASN A 106 -1.45 -30.52 -16.90
C ASN A 106 -2.04 -29.94 -18.18
N GLN A 107 -1.48 -30.31 -19.32
CA GLN A 107 -2.02 -30.02 -20.65
C GLN A 107 -2.40 -31.32 -21.34
N VAL A 108 -3.12 -31.21 -22.48
CA VAL A 108 -3.44 -32.37 -23.34
C VAL A 108 -2.16 -33.12 -23.72
N ILE A 109 -1.05 -32.40 -23.91
CA ILE A 109 0.27 -32.95 -24.15
C ILE A 109 1.26 -32.35 -23.15
N GLY A 110 1.69 -33.14 -22.17
CA GLY A 110 2.72 -32.75 -21.21
C GLY A 110 2.24 -31.79 -20.12
N THR A 111 3.17 -30.99 -19.61
CA THR A 111 2.94 -30.06 -18.48
C THR A 111 3.17 -28.63 -18.94
N GLY A 112 2.20 -27.77 -18.68
CA GLY A 112 2.28 -26.33 -18.87
C GLY A 112 2.89 -25.62 -17.67
N LYS A 113 3.44 -24.43 -17.93
CA LYS A 113 3.97 -23.52 -16.92
C LYS A 113 3.57 -22.09 -17.25
N VAL A 114 3.16 -21.36 -16.23
CA VAL A 114 2.91 -19.91 -16.26
C VAL A 114 3.58 -19.24 -15.06
N SER A 115 3.97 -17.98 -15.19
CA SER A 115 4.57 -17.23 -14.09
C SER A 115 4.16 -15.77 -14.13
N SER A 116 3.94 -15.19 -12.94
CA SER A 116 3.73 -13.76 -12.75
C SER A 116 4.62 -13.29 -11.60
N ARG A 117 5.24 -12.12 -11.77
CA ARG A 117 5.98 -11.42 -10.73
C ARG A 117 5.37 -10.05 -10.56
N LYS A 118 5.06 -9.69 -9.33
CA LYS A 118 4.50 -8.39 -8.98
C LYS A 118 5.23 -7.83 -7.76
N THR A 119 5.28 -6.51 -7.72
CA THR A 119 5.75 -5.75 -6.58
C THR A 119 4.63 -4.82 -6.15
N VAL A 120 4.27 -4.86 -4.88
CA VAL A 120 3.33 -3.93 -4.26
C VAL A 120 4.08 -3.09 -3.23
N VAL A 121 3.78 -1.78 -3.24
CA VAL A 121 4.30 -0.80 -2.30
C VAL A 121 3.10 -0.06 -1.74
N LEU A 122 3.05 0.09 -0.41
CA LEU A 122 2.04 0.88 0.25
C LEU A 122 2.38 2.37 0.08
N GLU A 123 1.57 3.11 -0.69
CA GLU A 123 1.78 4.56 -0.90
C GLU A 123 1.45 5.38 0.36
N ASP A 124 0.46 4.92 1.15
CA ASP A 124 -0.01 5.54 2.40
C ASP A 124 0.58 4.87 3.65
N TYR A 125 1.85 4.45 3.63
CA TYR A 125 2.56 4.25 4.90
C TYR A 125 2.88 5.66 5.38
N ASP A 126 1.95 6.26 6.13
CA ASP A 126 2.10 7.57 6.76
C ASP A 126 3.42 7.56 7.53
N ASN A 127 4.45 8.06 6.87
CA ASN A 127 5.73 8.25 7.46
C ASN A 127 5.49 9.27 8.56
N MET A 128 5.42 8.82 9.82
CA MET A 128 5.19 9.69 10.98
C MET A 128 6.22 10.84 11.03
N ASP A 129 7.35 10.69 10.33
CA ASP A 129 8.35 11.74 10.12
C ASP A 129 7.87 12.89 9.20
N ASN A 130 6.68 12.81 8.58
CA ASN A 130 6.12 13.84 7.69
C ASN A 130 4.69 14.28 8.07
N VAL A 131 4.26 14.03 9.31
CA VAL A 131 2.98 14.55 9.80
C VAL A 131 3.17 15.98 10.32
N TYR A 132 2.41 16.93 9.78
CA TYR A 132 2.42 18.32 10.19
C TYR A 132 1.03 18.75 10.67
N TYR A 133 0.97 19.46 11.79
CA TYR A 133 -0.25 20.11 12.27
C TYR A 133 -0.24 21.60 11.96
N THR A 134 -1.41 22.10 11.60
CA THR A 134 -1.60 23.52 11.33
C THR A 134 -1.81 24.30 12.62
N VAL A 135 -1.05 25.39 12.76
CA VAL A 135 -1.20 26.40 13.80
C VAL A 135 -1.80 27.64 13.15
N THR A 136 -2.95 28.06 13.65
CA THR A 136 -3.66 29.24 13.14
C THR A 136 -3.59 30.38 14.15
N PHE A 137 -3.16 31.56 13.70
CA PHE A 137 -3.11 32.78 14.51
C PHE A 137 -4.25 33.71 14.11
N ASN A 138 -5.11 34.07 15.06
CA ASN A 138 -6.30 34.88 14.86
C ASN A 138 -6.22 36.23 15.58
N ASP A 139 -6.80 37.27 14.98
CA ASP A 139 -7.06 38.58 15.59
C ASP A 139 -8.55 38.90 15.44
N GLY A 140 -9.34 38.53 16.45
CA GLY A 140 -10.80 38.46 16.34
C GLY A 140 -11.21 37.39 15.33
N ASP A 141 -12.07 37.75 14.37
CA ASP A 141 -12.55 36.84 13.33
C ASP A 141 -11.59 36.66 12.16
N ASN A 142 -10.44 37.35 12.17
CA ASN A 142 -9.48 37.32 11.06
C ASN A 142 -8.31 36.38 11.35
N ILE A 143 -8.04 35.46 10.42
CA ILE A 143 -6.80 34.68 10.40
C ILE A 143 -5.68 35.59 9.90
N ILE A 144 -4.64 35.79 10.70
CA ILE A 144 -3.52 36.66 10.34
C ILE A 144 -2.28 35.88 9.88
N LYS A 145 -2.14 34.62 10.31
CA LYS A 145 -1.03 33.73 9.92
C LYS A 145 -1.44 32.28 10.11
N GLN A 146 -1.01 31.42 9.20
CA GLN A 146 -1.05 29.97 9.35
C GLN A 146 0.31 29.39 9.05
N ILE A 147 0.73 28.42 9.85
CA ILE A 147 1.97 27.68 9.67
C ILE A 147 1.72 26.19 9.88
N ASN A 148 2.54 25.35 9.26
CA ASN A 148 2.55 23.91 9.48
C ASN A 148 3.80 23.57 10.28
N VAL A 149 3.62 22.81 11.37
CA VAL A 149 4.69 22.42 12.28
C VAL A 149 4.65 20.91 12.44
N HIS A 150 5.83 20.28 12.43
CA HIS A 150 5.97 18.84 12.51
C HIS A 150 5.41 18.31 13.85
N ILE A 151 4.88 17.09 13.84
CA ILE A 151 4.33 16.46 15.03
C ILE A 151 5.40 16.27 16.11
N GLY A 152 5.07 16.65 17.33
CA GLY A 152 5.96 16.52 18.49
C GLY A 152 7.00 17.63 18.63
N ASP A 153 7.18 18.49 17.62
CA ASP A 153 7.97 19.71 17.76
C ASP A 153 7.28 20.73 18.67
N SER A 154 8.09 21.55 19.34
CA SER A 154 7.63 22.71 20.09
C SER A 154 7.56 23.95 19.20
N LEU A 155 6.57 24.80 19.42
CA LEU A 155 6.52 26.11 18.78
C LEU A 155 7.68 27.00 19.23
N LYS A 156 8.18 27.84 18.31
CA LYS A 156 9.28 28.79 18.60
C LYS A 156 8.79 30.22 18.50
N GLY A 157 9.37 31.12 19.30
CA GLY A 157 9.02 32.55 19.28
C GLY A 157 9.10 33.20 17.90
N GLU A 158 10.05 32.75 17.07
CA GLU A 158 10.23 33.20 15.68
C GLU A 158 9.02 32.87 14.77
N MET A 159 8.25 31.84 15.13
CA MET A 159 7.06 31.43 14.41
C MET A 159 5.87 32.34 14.68
N LEU A 160 5.91 33.12 15.77
CA LEU A 160 4.85 34.07 16.11
C LEU A 160 4.80 35.22 15.08
N PRO A 161 3.63 35.83 14.85
CA PRO A 161 3.51 37.05 14.07
C PRO A 161 4.32 38.21 14.68
N GLN A 162 5.35 38.67 13.97
CA GLN A 162 6.28 39.72 14.40
C GLN A 162 5.72 41.12 14.05
N SER A 163 4.76 41.61 14.82
CA SER A 163 4.22 42.97 14.69
C SER A 163 4.02 43.61 16.06
N ASP A 164 4.29 44.91 16.17
CA ASP A 164 4.10 45.68 17.41
C ASP A 164 2.67 45.59 17.96
N LYS A 165 1.69 45.31 17.08
CA LYS A 165 0.28 45.10 17.42
C LYS A 165 0.05 43.86 18.30
N TYR A 166 0.94 42.86 18.25
CA TYR A 166 0.76 41.56 18.90
C TYR A 166 1.69 41.34 20.10
N LYS A 167 2.20 42.44 20.69
CA LYS A 167 3.04 42.40 21.91
C LYS A 167 2.30 41.85 23.13
N GLY A 168 0.97 41.91 23.14
CA GLY A 168 0.14 41.34 24.20
C GLY A 168 0.19 39.81 24.29
N GLY A 169 0.73 39.14 23.27
CA GLY A 169 0.87 37.69 23.22
C GLY A 169 -0.35 36.98 22.65
N TRP A 170 -0.40 35.67 22.87
CA TRP A 170 -1.33 34.74 22.23
C TRP A 170 -1.98 33.85 23.28
N THR A 171 -3.26 33.53 23.13
CA THR A 171 -3.93 32.57 24.02
C THR A 171 -4.57 31.43 23.23
N LEU A 172 -4.58 30.24 23.83
CA LEU A 172 -5.32 29.10 23.31
C LEU A 172 -6.80 29.22 23.73
N GLU A 173 -7.70 28.80 22.86
CA GLU A 173 -9.13 28.78 23.17
C GLU A 173 -9.40 27.99 24.46
N GLY A 174 -10.07 28.64 25.42
CA GLY A 174 -10.38 28.04 26.73
C GLY A 174 -9.24 28.04 27.75
N LYS A 175 -8.09 28.67 27.49
CA LYS A 175 -6.99 28.84 28.46
C LYS A 175 -6.78 30.31 28.83
N GLU A 176 -6.43 30.56 30.09
CA GLU A 176 -6.08 31.90 30.59
C GLU A 176 -4.58 32.23 30.40
N LEU A 177 -3.75 31.22 30.10
CA LEU A 177 -2.32 31.40 29.94
C LEU A 177 -2.00 32.16 28.64
N ILE A 178 -1.24 33.24 28.77
CA ILE A 178 -0.75 34.05 27.66
C ILE A 178 0.64 33.55 27.24
N TYR A 179 0.77 33.25 25.95
CA TYR A 179 2.00 32.82 25.32
C TYR A 179 2.69 33.99 24.59
N THR A 180 3.96 34.17 24.86
CA THR A 180 4.86 35.12 24.22
C THR A 180 6.05 34.36 23.62
N ALA A 181 6.99 35.07 23.00
CA ALA A 181 8.19 34.42 22.45
C ALA A 181 9.00 33.63 23.50
N ASP A 182 8.87 33.97 24.79
CA ASP A 182 9.65 33.41 25.88
C ASP A 182 9.11 32.08 26.44
N ASN A 183 7.85 31.73 26.16
CA ASN A 183 7.19 30.55 26.73
C ASN A 183 6.36 29.74 25.72
N ILE A 184 6.32 30.13 24.45
CA ILE A 184 5.56 29.43 23.41
C ILE A 184 6.11 28.02 23.14
N ASP A 185 7.36 27.76 23.50
CA ASP A 185 8.03 26.45 23.44
C ASP A 185 7.41 25.38 24.34
N GLN A 186 6.58 25.81 25.31
CA GLN A 186 5.75 24.92 26.12
C GLN A 186 4.63 24.26 25.33
N ILE A 187 4.27 24.79 24.15
CA ILE A 187 3.27 24.20 23.26
C ILE A 187 3.95 23.18 22.36
N LYS A 188 3.67 21.91 22.61
CA LYS A 188 4.06 20.79 21.77
C LYS A 188 2.97 20.46 20.76
N MET A 189 3.35 20.19 19.51
CA MET A 189 2.41 19.90 18.43
C MET A 189 1.90 18.47 18.48
N GLU A 190 0.74 18.30 19.12
CA GLU A 190 0.05 17.00 19.22
C GLU A 190 -1.30 17.00 18.48
N SER A 191 -1.80 18.19 18.09
CA SER A 191 -3.01 18.37 17.30
C SER A 191 -3.02 19.75 16.63
N PRO A 192 -3.93 20.02 15.67
CA PRO A 192 -4.13 21.37 15.16
C PRO A 192 -4.59 22.32 16.27
N ILE A 193 -4.04 23.54 16.30
CA ILE A 193 -4.34 24.52 17.34
C ILE A 193 -4.65 25.91 16.76
N VAL A 194 -5.44 26.66 17.53
CA VAL A 194 -5.79 28.04 17.23
C VAL A 194 -5.34 28.95 18.38
N LEU A 195 -4.53 29.95 18.03
CA LEU A 195 -4.00 30.97 18.94
C LEU A 195 -4.66 32.31 18.63
N ASN A 196 -5.30 32.91 19.62
CA ASN A 196 -5.97 34.20 19.50
C ASN A 196 -5.09 35.31 20.08
N ALA A 197 -5.00 36.44 19.38
CA ALA A 197 -4.23 37.60 19.81
C ALA A 197 -4.84 38.22 21.07
N VAL A 198 -3.98 38.47 22.06
CA VAL A 198 -4.35 39.21 23.27
C VAL A 198 -4.05 40.69 23.02
N LYS A 199 -5.06 41.55 23.29
CA LYS A 199 -4.98 43.00 23.10
C LYS A 199 -4.37 43.70 24.30
#